data_AF-K1V1I2-F1
#
_entry.id   AF-K1V1I2-F1
#
_cell.length_a   1.000
_cell.length_b   1.000
_cell.length_c   1.000
_cell.angle_alpha   90.00
_cell.angle_beta   90.00
_cell.angle_gamma   90.00
#
_symmetry.space_group_name_H-M   'P 1'
#
loop_
_entity.id
_entity.type
_entity.pdbx_description
1 polymer ?
#
loop_
_entity_poly.entity_id
_entity_poly.type
_entity_poly.pdbx_seq_one_letter_code
_entity_poly.pdbx_strand_id
1 'polypeptide(L)' 'MVAIAIKLDSKGPVFFKQGRRTKDGRVFKMLKFRSMCVGAEKQGTGLFSYDNDPRVTKVGAFLRKTSLDEIPQFFNVLMG' A
#
# COMPACT_ATOMS: atom_id res chain seq x y z
N MET A 1 3.02 9.29 -13.34
CA MET A 1 2.86 8.01 -14.08
C MET A 1 2.38 6.87 -13.18
N VAL A 2 3.01 6.61 -12.03
CA VAL A 2 2.61 5.53 -11.09
C VAL A 2 1.12 5.58 -10.70
N ALA A 3 0.60 6.76 -10.38
CA ALA A 3 -0.82 6.95 -10.03
C ALA A 3 -1.79 6.53 -11.14
N ILE A 4 -1.42 6.77 -12.41
CA ILE A 4 -2.23 6.40 -13.58
C ILE A 4 -2.17 4.88 -13.77
N ALA A 5 -0.98 4.28 -13.69
CA ALA A 5 -0.81 2.84 -13.81
C ALA A 5 -1.63 2.06 -12.76
N ILE A 6 -1.63 2.52 -11.50
CA ILE A 6 -2.46 1.92 -10.43
C ILE A 6 -3.95 2.01 -10.77
N LYS A 7 -4.40 3.15 -11.29
CA LYS A 7 -5.82 3.39 -11.59
C LYS A 7 -6.32 2.63 -12.82
N LEU A 8 -5.41 2.32 -13.76
CA LEU A 8 -5.70 1.47 -14.91
C LEU A 8 -5.71 -0.01 -14.55
N ASP A 9 -4.82 -0.44 -13.65
CA ASP A 9 -4.70 -1.85 -13.23
C ASP A 9 -5.75 -2.25 -12.17
N SER A 10 -6.20 -1.30 -11.34
CA SER A 10 -7.21 -1.55 -10.31
C SER A 10 -8.14 -0.35 -10.11
N LYS A 11 -9.45 -0.63 -10.06
CA LYS A 11 -10.46 0.40 -9.72
C LYS A 11 -10.24 0.87 -8.27
N GLY A 12 -10.35 2.17 -8.01
CA GLY A 12 -10.32 2.74 -6.66
C GLY A 12 -9.21 3.77 -6.41
N PRO A 13 -9.01 4.20 -5.14
CA PRO A 13 -8.04 5.23 -4.82
C PRO A 13 -6.59 4.78 -5.02
N VAL A 14 -5.74 5.69 -5.50
CA VAL A 14 -4.32 5.44 -5.78
C VAL A 14 -3.50 5.26 -4.49
N PHE A 15 -3.88 5.96 -3.43
CA PHE A 15 -3.19 5.91 -2.14
C PHE A 15 -3.93 5.02 -1.16
N PHE A 16 -3.18 4.38 -0.29
CA PHE A 16 -3.67 3.56 0.82
C PHE A 16 -2.97 3.99 2.11
N LYS A 17 -3.72 4.04 3.22
CA LYS A 17 -3.19 4.38 4.54
C LYS A 17 -3.18 3.12 5.40
N GLN A 18 -2.00 2.67 5.78
CA GLN A 18 -1.83 1.53 6.68
C GLN A 18 -1.54 2.03 8.10
N GLY A 19 -2.35 1.62 9.07
CA GLY A 19 -2.05 1.88 10.48
C GLY A 19 -0.91 0.99 10.95
N ARG A 20 0.19 1.57 11.42
CA ARG A 20 1.24 0.86 12.17
C ARG A 20 1.37 1.42 13.57
N ARG A 21 1.73 0.56 14.52
CA ARG A 21 2.07 0.99 15.88
C ARG A 21 3.51 1.51 15.89
N THR A 22 3.71 2.70 16.44
CA THR A 22 5.04 3.23 16.72
C THR A 22 5.60 2.59 18.00
N LYS A 23 6.89 2.82 18.27
CA LYS A 23 7.56 2.36 19.50
C LYS A 23 6.88 2.90 20.77
N ASP A 24 6.29 4.09 20.69
CA ASP A 24 5.56 4.74 21.79
C ASP A 24 4.10 4.28 21.92
N GLY A 25 3.70 3.22 21.21
CA GLY A 25 2.34 2.68 21.26
C GLY A 25 1.28 3.50 20.51
N ARG A 26 1.66 4.61 19.86
CA ARG A 26 0.76 5.45 19.05
C ARG A 26 0.47 4.79 17.70
N VAL A 27 -0.71 5.04 17.14
CA VAL A 27 -1.07 4.58 15.79
C VAL A 27 -0.60 5.62 14.78
N PHE A 28 0.44 5.29 14.04
CA PHE A 28 0.93 6.07 12.91
C PHE A 28 0.28 5.57 11.63
N LYS A 29 -0.42 6.48 10.94
CA LYS A 29 -1.03 6.17 9.64
C LYS A 29 0.04 6.37 8.58
N MET A 30 0.57 5.29 8.03
CA MET A 30 1.58 5.27 6.98
C MET A 30 0.92 5.32 5.59
N LEU A 31 1.29 6.28 4.76
CA LEU A 31 0.74 6.50 3.43
C LEU A 31 1.60 5.72 2.44
N LYS A 32 0.96 4.90 1.62
CA LYS A 32 1.62 4.12 0.58
C LYS A 32 0.84 4.21 -0.73
N PHE A 33 1.49 3.90 -1.85
CA PHE A 33 0.75 3.61 -3.06
C PHE A 33 0.02 2.27 -2.92
N ARG A 34 -1.17 2.19 -3.50
CA ARG A 34 -1.95 0.97 -3.52
C ARG A 34 -1.27 -0.07 -4.39
N SER A 35 -0.89 -1.18 -3.78
CA SER A 35 -0.36 -2.36 -4.47
C SER A 35 -1.35 -3.52 -4.53
N MET A 36 -2.45 -3.45 -3.78
CA MET A 36 -3.47 -4.51 -3.69
C MET A 36 -4.84 -4.05 -4.20
N CYS A 37 -5.70 -4.99 -4.59
CA CYS A 37 -7.07 -4.72 -5.03
C CYS A 37 -7.95 -4.11 -3.91
N VAL A 38 -9.03 -3.43 -4.29
CA VAL A 38 -10.02 -2.90 -3.33
C VAL A 38 -10.60 -4.05 -2.50
N GLY A 39 -10.58 -3.91 -1.18
CA GLY A 39 -11.16 -4.93 -0.30
C GLY A 39 -10.23 -6.11 -0.03
N ALA A 40 -8.94 -6.04 -0.42
CA ALA A 40 -7.94 -7.04 -0.07
C ALA A 40 -7.90 -7.33 1.45
N GLU A 41 -8.13 -6.32 2.29
CA GLU A 41 -8.22 -6.46 3.75
C GLU A 41 -9.40 -7.33 4.21
N LYS A 42 -10.46 -7.44 3.41
CA LYS A 42 -11.67 -8.23 3.72
C LYS A 42 -11.62 -9.67 3.17
N GLN A 43 -10.68 -9.97 2.27
CA GLN A 43 -10.62 -11.24 1.53
C GLN A 43 -9.59 -12.26 2.09
N GLY A 44 -8.93 -12.02 3.23
CA GLY A 44 -7.90 -12.94 3.73
C GLY A 44 -7.23 -12.53 5.05
N THR A 45 -6.01 -13.04 5.29
CA THR A 45 -5.18 -13.04 6.53
C THR A 45 -4.80 -11.67 7.15
N GLY A 46 -5.58 -10.62 6.90
CA GLY A 46 -5.32 -9.28 7.42
C GLY A 46 -4.16 -8.58 6.71
N LEU A 47 -3.23 -8.00 7.48
CA LEU A 47 -2.12 -7.18 7.00
C LEU A 47 -0.97 -7.96 6.34
N PHE A 48 -0.92 -9.28 6.48
CA PHE A 48 0.19 -10.10 5.99
C PHE A 48 -0.04 -10.52 4.54
N SER A 49 0.90 -10.10 3.69
CA SER A 49 0.96 -10.49 2.27
C SER A 49 1.94 -11.65 2.15
N TYR A 50 1.53 -12.72 1.47
CA TYR A 50 2.41 -13.83 1.12
C TYR A 50 3.09 -13.58 -0.22
N ASP A 51 4.19 -14.29 -0.48
CA ASP A 51 4.75 -14.35 -1.83
C ASP A 51 3.68 -14.93 -2.76
N ASN A 52 3.37 -14.17 -3.83
CA ASN A 52 2.35 -14.49 -4.82
C ASN A 52 0.87 -14.37 -4.36
N ASP A 53 0.59 -13.43 -3.45
CA ASP A 53 -0.79 -13.14 -3.03
C ASP A 53 -1.67 -12.65 -4.21
N PRO A 54 -2.79 -13.35 -4.52
CA PRO A 54 -3.65 -13.03 -5.68
C PRO A 54 -4.34 -11.66 -5.56
N ARG A 55 -4.31 -11.05 -4.37
CA ARG A 55 -4.83 -9.70 -4.11
C ARG A 55 -3.87 -8.61 -4.58
N VAL A 56 -2.62 -8.95 -4.90
CA VAL A 56 -1.61 -8.00 -5.39
C VAL A 56 -1.79 -7.80 -6.90
N THR A 57 -1.88 -6.54 -7.29
CA THR A 57 -2.05 -6.12 -8.69
C THR A 57 -0.72 -6.23 -9.45
N LYS A 58 -0.74 -6.30 -10.79
CA LYS A 58 0.50 -6.43 -11.59
C LYS A 58 1.41 -5.22 -11.40
N VAL A 59 0.82 -4.03 -11.42
CA VAL A 59 1.51 -2.77 -11.10
C VAL A 59 1.96 -2.77 -9.64
N GLY A 60 1.12 -3.24 -8.72
CA GLY A 60 1.45 -3.36 -7.31
C GLY A 60 2.65 -4.26 -7.03
N ALA A 61 2.77 -5.39 -7.72
CA ALA A 61 3.92 -6.29 -7.62
C ALA A 61 5.21 -5.58 -8.06
N PHE A 62 5.16 -4.83 -9.16
CA PHE A 62 6.28 -4.02 -9.61
C PHE A 62 6.67 -2.93 -8.60
N LEU A 63 5.68 -2.22 -8.03
CA LEU A 63 5.93 -1.18 -7.04
C LEU A 63 6.59 -1.74 -5.78
N ARG A 64 6.15 -2.91 -5.30
CA ARG A 64 6.76 -3.59 -4.14
C ARG A 64 8.18 -4.08 -4.44
N LYS A 65 8.41 -4.64 -5.64
CA LYS A 65 9.74 -5.09 -6.08
C LYS A 65 10.75 -3.94 -6.13
N THR A 66 10.28 -2.74 -6.45
CA THR A 66 11.10 -1.53 -6.58
C THR A 66 11.05 -0.63 -5.34
N SER A 67 10.33 -1.02 -4.29
CA SER A 67 10.03 -0.20 -3.10
C SER A 67 9.42 1.18 -3.40
N LEU A 68 8.88 1.37 -4.61
CA LEU A 68 8.24 2.62 -5.01
C LEU A 68 6.90 2.83 -4.31
N ASP A 69 6.27 1.78 -3.79
CA ASP A 69 5.03 1.88 -3.02
C ASP A 69 5.22 2.64 -1.70
N GLU A 70 6.46 2.76 -1.22
CA GLU A 70 6.82 3.43 0.02
C GLU A 70 7.17 4.91 -0.14
N ILE A 71 7.33 5.43 -1.37
CA ILE A 71 7.62 6.85 -1.61
C ILE A 71 6.64 7.79 -0.89
N PRO A 72 5.32 7.53 -0.85
CA PRO A 72 4.38 8.39 -0.12
C PRO A 72 4.63 8.42 1.39
N GLN A 73 5.34 7.45 1.97
CA GLN A 73 5.69 7.43 3.38
C GLN A 73 6.63 8.57 3.74
N PHE A 74 7.44 9.04 2.78
CA PHE A 74 8.34 10.18 2.99
C PHE A 74 7.58 11.44 3.45
N PHE A 75 6.40 11.70 2.86
CA PHE A 75 5.55 12.81 3.28
C PHE A 75 5.02 12.63 4.71
N ASN A 76 4.77 11.40 5.15
CA ASN A 76 4.31 11.15 6.51
C ASN A 76 5.42 11.39 7.54
N VAL A 77 6.67 11.05 7.19
CA VAL A 77 7.83 11.36 8.03
C VAL A 77 8.05 12.87 8.11
N LEU A 78 7.82 13.60 7.02
CA LEU A 78 7.87 15.07 7.03
C LEU A 78 6.75 15.72 7.85
N MET A 79 5.56 15.11 7.89
CA MET A 79 4.39 15.65 8.60
C MET A 79 4.34 15.30 10.09
N GLY A 80 5.12 14.31 10.56
CA GLY A 80 5.21 13.91 11.98
C GLY A 80 4.31 12.74 12.35
#